data_AF-A0A943ZIR7-F1
#
_entry.id   AF-A0A943ZIR7-F1
#
_cell.length_a   1.000
_cell.length_b   1.000
_cell.length_c   1.000
_cell.angle_alpha   90.00
_cell.angle_beta   90.00
_cell.angle_gamma   90.00
#
_symmetry.space_group_name_H-M   'P 1'
#
loop_
_entity.id
_entity.type
_entity.pdbx_description
1 polymer ?
#
loop_
_entity_poly.entity_id
_entity_poly.type
_entity_poly.pdbx_seq_one_letter_code
_entity_poly.pdbx_strand_id
1 'polypeptide(L)'
;MSGRIWKILFLLLAAGAGIRYCNLYREEQKIDLSQIPDRTSAEVGKEELMAFLPVWSDYVQQNISELGQKPVSLESGRPEDNLSPKAQEWLLRRGWRPRRFFYVEQRLRAVLKTLQYRRHGAEVVKSLQDQLDELREQQSLTMQPDPRIMSLENSIENMIREQQARADIEKISPAELELVEPLQPVLREVLNPAGKR
;
A
#
# COMPACT_ATOMS: atom_id res chain seq x y z
N MET A 1 -63.46 18.87 -24.54
CA MET A 1 -62.67 17.75 -23.99
C MET A 1 -61.24 17.60 -24.56
N SER A 2 -60.74 18.52 -25.40
CA SER A 2 -59.47 18.31 -26.12
C SER A 2 -58.19 18.67 -25.32
N GLY A 3 -58.20 19.76 -24.53
CA GLY A 3 -56.97 20.26 -23.89
C GLY A 3 -56.42 19.42 -22.73
N ARG A 4 -57.25 18.60 -22.06
CA ARG A 4 -56.79 17.72 -20.96
C ARG A 4 -56.08 16.47 -21.49
N ILE A 5 -56.58 15.92 -22.59
CA ILE A 5 -56.01 14.73 -23.25
C ILE A 5 -54.62 15.09 -23.81
N TRP A 6 -54.48 16.25 -24.43
CA TRP A 6 -53.21 16.70 -25.00
C TRP A 6 -52.12 16.96 -23.94
N LYS A 7 -52.50 17.49 -22.76
CA LYS A 7 -51.58 17.64 -21.61
C LYS A 7 -51.10 16.30 -21.07
N ILE A 8 -51.98 15.31 -20.99
CA ILE A 8 -51.61 13.95 -20.54
C ILE A 8 -50.66 13.31 -21.55
N LEU A 9 -50.93 13.47 -22.85
CA LEU A 9 -50.09 12.94 -23.92
C LEU A 9 -48.68 13.57 -23.90
N PHE A 10 -48.61 14.88 -23.66
CA PHE A 10 -47.34 15.60 -23.52
C PHE A 10 -46.55 15.15 -22.29
N LEU A 11 -47.20 14.94 -21.15
CA LEU A 11 -46.55 14.42 -19.93
C LEU A 11 -46.02 13.00 -20.14
N LEU A 12 -46.75 12.13 -20.85
CA LEU A 12 -46.29 10.78 -21.19
C LEU A 12 -45.08 10.81 -22.14
N LEU A 13 -45.09 11.71 -23.13
CA LEU A 13 -43.93 11.91 -24.02
C LEU A 13 -42.71 12.44 -23.28
N ALA A 14 -42.89 13.43 -22.41
CA ALA A 14 -41.81 13.98 -21.59
C ALA A 14 -41.25 12.95 -20.60
N ALA A 15 -42.11 12.15 -19.97
CA ALA A 15 -41.70 11.06 -19.10
C ALA A 15 -40.97 9.96 -19.88
N GLY A 16 -41.46 9.58 -21.06
CA GLY A 16 -40.80 8.60 -21.94
C GLY A 16 -39.43 9.07 -22.42
N ALA A 17 -39.31 10.35 -22.83
CA ALA A 17 -38.04 10.96 -23.20
C ALA A 17 -37.08 11.05 -22.01
N GLY A 18 -37.58 11.43 -20.83
CA GLY A 18 -36.81 11.49 -19.59
C GLY A 18 -36.28 10.11 -19.16
N ILE A 19 -37.10 9.06 -19.21
CA ILE A 19 -36.69 7.68 -18.93
C ILE A 19 -35.62 7.22 -19.92
N ARG A 20 -35.80 7.53 -21.21
CA ARG A 20 -34.85 7.15 -22.26
C ARG A 20 -33.50 7.87 -22.11
N TYR A 21 -33.54 9.15 -21.75
CA TYR A 21 -32.36 9.96 -21.45
C TYR A 21 -31.63 9.45 -20.18
N CYS A 22 -32.37 9.15 -19.11
CA CYS A 22 -31.80 8.55 -17.90
C CYS A 22 -31.18 7.18 -18.18
N ASN A 23 -31.79 6.36 -19.04
CA ASN A 23 -31.22 5.07 -19.42
C ASN A 23 -29.95 5.23 -20.25
N LEU A 24 -29.94 6.13 -21.26
CA LEU A 24 -28.72 6.44 -22.03
C LEU A 24 -27.59 6.94 -21.14
N TYR A 25 -27.88 7.88 -20.24
CA TYR A 25 -26.92 8.40 -19.28
C TYR A 25 -26.40 7.31 -18.33
N ARG A 26 -27.27 6.38 -17.93
CA ARG A 26 -26.89 5.21 -17.12
C ARG A 26 -26.03 4.23 -17.90
N GLU A 27 -26.25 4.07 -19.20
CA GLU A 27 -25.42 3.21 -20.06
C GLU A 27 -24.03 3.81 -20.31
N GLU A 28 -23.93 5.13 -20.53
CA GLU A 28 -22.64 5.83 -20.65
C GLU A 28 -21.81 5.78 -19.35
N GLN A 29 -22.47 5.65 -18.19
CA GLN A 29 -21.80 5.51 -16.89
C GLN A 29 -21.53 4.07 -16.47
N LYS A 30 -21.81 3.07 -17.31
CA LYS A 30 -21.47 1.68 -16.99
C LYS A 30 -19.95 1.55 -16.92
N ILE A 31 -19.47 1.14 -15.75
CA ILE A 31 -18.06 0.82 -15.55
C ILE A 31 -17.75 -0.47 -16.29
N ASP A 32 -16.90 -0.38 -17.32
CA ASP A 32 -16.39 -1.56 -18.00
C ASP A 32 -15.23 -2.17 -17.20
N LEU A 33 -15.54 -3.23 -16.44
CA LEU A 33 -14.57 -3.96 -15.62
C LEU A 33 -13.46 -4.62 -16.45
N SER A 34 -13.66 -4.82 -17.77
CA SER A 34 -12.65 -5.39 -18.66
C SER A 34 -11.51 -4.42 -18.97
N GLN A 35 -11.77 -3.10 -18.89
CA GLN A 35 -10.77 -2.05 -19.08
C GLN A 35 -9.93 -1.82 -17.82
N ILE A 36 -10.36 -2.34 -16.68
CA ILE A 36 -9.65 -2.21 -15.41
C ILE A 36 -8.64 -3.36 -15.28
N PRO A 37 -7.33 -3.08 -15.25
CA PRO A 37 -6.30 -4.12 -15.17
C PRO A 37 -6.52 -5.04 -13.97
N ASP A 38 -6.62 -6.34 -14.23
CA ASP A 38 -6.73 -7.37 -13.20
C ASP A 38 -5.34 -7.82 -12.75
N ARG A 39 -4.65 -6.94 -12.03
CA ARG A 39 -3.28 -7.18 -11.59
C ARG A 39 -3.26 -8.14 -10.40
N THR A 40 -2.56 -9.26 -10.58
CA THR A 40 -2.43 -10.33 -9.57
C THR A 40 -1.00 -10.55 -9.08
N SER A 41 -0.01 -9.89 -9.70
CA SER A 41 1.41 -9.99 -9.33
C SER A 41 1.64 -9.59 -7.87
N ALA A 42 2.52 -10.30 -7.15
CA ALA A 42 2.88 -9.90 -5.79
C ALA A 42 3.68 -8.58 -5.75
N GLU A 43 4.44 -8.30 -6.81
CA GLU A 43 5.31 -7.13 -6.84
C GLU A 43 4.57 -5.89 -7.37
N VAL A 44 4.92 -4.72 -6.83
CA VAL A 44 4.43 -3.42 -7.32
C VAL A 44 5.43 -2.84 -8.32
N GLY A 45 5.03 -2.76 -9.58
CA GLY A 45 5.83 -2.16 -10.64
C GLY A 45 5.79 -0.64 -10.66
N LYS A 46 6.72 -0.01 -11.39
CA LYS A 46 6.81 1.45 -11.54
C LYS A 46 5.53 2.09 -12.06
N GLU A 47 4.95 1.54 -13.13
CA GLU A 47 3.72 2.08 -13.73
C GLU A 47 2.54 2.00 -12.76
N GLU A 48 2.45 0.89 -12.02
CA GLU A 48 1.41 0.69 -11.02
C GLU A 48 1.56 1.66 -9.86
N LEU A 49 2.78 1.87 -9.38
CA LEU A 49 3.08 2.86 -8.35
C LEU A 49 2.69 4.27 -8.80
N MET A 50 3.07 4.67 -10.02
CA MET A 50 2.76 6.01 -10.54
C MET A 50 1.25 6.22 -10.75
N ALA A 51 0.51 5.18 -11.13
CA ALA A 51 -0.95 5.23 -11.22
C ALA A 51 -1.63 5.24 -9.84
N PHE A 52 -0.99 4.66 -8.82
CA PHE A 52 -1.54 4.52 -7.47
C PHE A 52 -1.48 5.84 -6.70
N LEU A 53 -0.33 6.52 -6.72
CA LEU A 53 -0.08 7.70 -5.89
C LEU A 53 -1.12 8.82 -6.00
N PRO A 54 -1.51 9.31 -7.19
CA PRO A 54 -2.52 10.36 -7.29
C PRO A 54 -3.89 9.88 -6.76
N VAL A 55 -4.26 8.62 -7.02
CA VAL A 55 -5.54 8.06 -6.58
C VAL A 55 -5.57 7.86 -5.07
N TRP A 56 -4.46 7.46 -4.46
CA TRP A 56 -4.35 7.36 -3.01
C TRP A 56 -4.42 8.74 -2.34
N SER A 57 -3.73 9.74 -2.89
CA SER A 57 -3.81 11.10 -2.37
C SER A 57 -5.24 11.63 -2.37
N ASP A 58 -5.94 11.50 -3.50
CA ASP A 58 -7.35 11.83 -3.64
C ASP A 58 -8.23 11.07 -2.64
N TYR A 59 -7.98 9.77 -2.47
CA TYR A 59 -8.75 8.89 -1.58
C TYR A 59 -8.69 9.37 -0.12
N VAL A 60 -7.49 9.74 0.34
CA VAL A 60 -7.27 10.27 1.69
C VAL A 60 -7.85 11.68 1.82
N GLN A 61 -7.57 12.59 0.89
CA GLN A 61 -8.01 13.99 0.95
C GLN A 61 -9.53 14.14 0.92
N GLN A 62 -10.21 13.33 0.11
CA GLN A 62 -11.67 13.37 -0.02
C GLN A 62 -12.37 12.56 1.08
N ASN A 63 -11.63 12.05 2.09
CA ASN A 63 -12.13 11.19 3.16
C ASN A 63 -13.01 10.05 2.62
N ILE A 64 -12.62 9.44 1.50
CA ILE A 64 -13.40 8.36 0.87
C ILE A 64 -13.54 7.16 1.81
N SER A 65 -12.59 6.97 2.73
CA SER A 65 -12.68 5.99 3.82
C SER A 65 -13.84 6.22 4.80
N GLU A 66 -14.27 7.48 5.00
CA GLU A 66 -15.39 7.85 5.88
C GLU A 66 -16.75 7.68 5.21
N LEU A 67 -16.76 7.40 3.89
CA LEU A 67 -17.98 6.96 3.20
C LEU A 67 -18.43 5.56 3.62
N GLY A 68 -17.63 4.83 4.41
CA GLY A 68 -17.93 3.53 5.02
C GLY A 68 -18.02 3.61 6.55
N GLN A 69 -18.59 2.57 7.19
CA GLN A 69 -18.79 2.53 8.64
C GLN A 69 -17.53 2.15 9.43
N LYS A 70 -16.48 1.63 8.79
CA LYS A 70 -15.24 1.16 9.42
C LYS A 70 -14.01 1.61 8.64
N PRO A 71 -12.86 1.84 9.30
CA PRO A 71 -11.60 2.07 8.61
C PRO A 71 -11.23 0.86 7.74
N VAL A 72 -10.94 1.10 6.46
CA VAL A 72 -10.67 0.05 5.47
C VAL A 72 -9.17 -0.23 5.41
N SER A 73 -8.78 -1.42 5.84
CA SER A 73 -7.44 -2.02 5.65
C SER A 73 -7.59 -3.49 5.31
N LEU A 74 -6.70 -4.11 4.53
CA LEU A 74 -6.76 -5.57 4.33
C LEU A 74 -6.51 -6.34 5.64
N GLU A 75 -5.93 -5.70 6.67
CA GLU A 75 -5.81 -6.28 8.02
C GLU A 75 -7.18 -6.51 8.69
N SER A 76 -8.21 -5.77 8.25
CA SER A 76 -9.57 -5.82 8.80
C SER A 76 -10.53 -6.72 8.03
N GLY A 77 -10.06 -7.47 7.02
CA GLY A 77 -10.87 -8.33 6.15
C GLY A 77 -10.72 -8.02 4.66
N ARG A 78 -11.63 -8.54 3.80
CA ARG A 78 -11.62 -8.16 2.39
C ARG A 78 -12.03 -6.68 2.28
N PRO A 79 -11.31 -5.82 1.53
CA PRO A 79 -11.63 -4.40 1.49
C PRO A 79 -13.03 -4.14 0.92
N GLU A 80 -13.46 -5.01 0.00
CA GLU A 80 -14.80 -5.01 -0.60
C GLU A 80 -15.91 -5.13 0.44
N ASP A 81 -15.68 -5.82 1.56
CA ASP A 81 -16.69 -6.03 2.60
C ASP A 81 -16.86 -4.79 3.50
N ASN A 82 -15.85 -3.92 3.54
CA ASN A 82 -15.81 -2.75 4.42
C ASN A 82 -16.01 -1.41 3.68
N LEU A 83 -15.97 -1.41 2.34
CA LEU A 83 -16.21 -0.24 1.51
C LEU A 83 -17.69 -0.04 1.24
N SER A 84 -18.15 1.22 1.24
CA SER A 84 -19.48 1.52 0.72
C SER A 84 -19.52 1.36 -0.81
N PRO A 85 -20.69 1.05 -1.40
CA PRO A 85 -20.84 0.93 -2.85
C PRO A 85 -20.35 2.18 -3.60
N LYS A 86 -20.56 3.37 -3.02
CA LYS A 86 -20.09 4.64 -3.58
C LYS A 86 -18.56 4.74 -3.60
N ALA A 87 -17.88 4.28 -2.56
CA ALA A 87 -16.42 4.25 -2.50
C ALA A 87 -15.84 3.22 -3.48
N GLN A 88 -16.48 2.06 -3.61
CA GLN A 88 -16.12 1.06 -4.61
C GLN A 88 -16.26 1.60 -6.03
N GLU A 89 -17.39 2.24 -6.35
CA GLU A 89 -17.63 2.87 -7.64
C GLU A 89 -16.60 3.96 -7.95
N TRP A 90 -16.25 4.78 -6.95
CA TRP A 90 -15.24 5.83 -7.06
C TRP A 90 -13.85 5.29 -7.44
N LEU A 91 -13.45 4.14 -6.86
CA LEU A 91 -12.19 3.46 -7.19
C LEU A 91 -12.22 2.87 -8.60
N LEU A 92 -13.32 2.19 -8.93
CA LEU A 92 -13.49 1.55 -10.23
C LEU A 92 -13.47 2.57 -11.38
N ARG A 93 -14.11 3.74 -11.20
CA ARG A 93 -14.06 4.87 -12.16
C ARG A 93 -12.64 5.42 -12.36
N ARG A 94 -11.74 5.23 -11.40
CA ARG A 94 -10.32 5.61 -11.49
C ARG A 94 -9.43 4.46 -11.97
N GLY A 95 -10.01 3.38 -12.47
CA GLY A 95 -9.26 2.24 -12.99
C GLY A 95 -8.66 1.35 -11.91
N TRP A 96 -9.22 1.35 -10.69
CA TRP A 96 -8.71 0.55 -9.59
C TRP A 96 -9.74 -0.45 -9.08
N ARG A 97 -9.36 -1.73 -9.07
CA ARG A 97 -10.08 -2.75 -8.31
C ARG A 97 -9.76 -2.57 -6.82
N PRO A 98 -10.75 -2.54 -5.90
CA PRO A 98 -10.51 -2.29 -4.49
C PRO A 98 -9.44 -3.20 -3.88
N ARG A 99 -9.54 -4.51 -4.09
CA ARG A 99 -8.57 -5.47 -3.56
C ARG A 99 -7.13 -5.15 -3.96
N ARG A 100 -6.89 -4.81 -5.23
CA ARG A 100 -5.54 -4.48 -5.70
C ARG A 100 -5.07 -3.13 -5.17
N PHE A 101 -5.96 -2.15 -5.10
CA PHE A 101 -5.65 -0.82 -4.59
C PHE A 101 -5.12 -0.86 -3.15
N PHE A 102 -5.83 -1.54 -2.24
CA PHE A 102 -5.39 -1.69 -0.86
C PHE A 102 -4.18 -2.62 -0.72
N TYR A 103 -4.01 -3.59 -1.63
CA TYR A 103 -2.81 -4.42 -1.65
C TYR A 103 -1.55 -3.60 -1.94
N VAL A 104 -1.60 -2.73 -2.94
CA VAL A 104 -0.48 -1.85 -3.30
C VAL A 104 -0.11 -0.97 -2.11
N GLU A 105 -1.10 -0.39 -1.42
CA GLU A 105 -0.85 0.39 -0.21
C GLU A 105 -0.09 -0.40 0.86
N GLN A 106 -0.57 -1.59 1.22
CA GLN A 106 0.07 -2.42 2.23
C GLN A 106 1.46 -2.88 1.81
N ARG A 107 1.63 -3.25 0.55
CA ARG A 107 2.92 -3.67 0.01
C ARG A 107 3.92 -2.54 0.09
N LEU A 108 3.54 -1.31 -0.27
CA LEU A 108 4.41 -0.14 -0.13
C LEU A 108 4.76 0.15 1.33
N ARG A 109 3.82 -0.02 2.27
CA ARG A 109 4.13 0.10 3.72
C ARG A 109 5.15 -0.95 4.17
N ALA A 110 5.00 -2.19 3.74
CA ALA A 110 5.94 -3.27 4.01
C ALA A 110 7.33 -2.94 3.44
N VAL A 111 7.41 -2.53 2.16
CA VAL A 111 8.67 -2.11 1.52
C VAL A 111 9.34 -0.97 2.30
N LEU A 112 8.59 0.07 2.68
CA LEU A 112 9.12 1.20 3.46
C LEU A 112 9.63 0.77 4.85
N LYS A 113 8.91 -0.14 5.51
CA LYS A 113 9.29 -0.71 6.80
C LYS A 113 10.56 -1.54 6.68
N THR A 114 10.65 -2.37 5.64
CA THR A 114 11.85 -3.15 5.29
C THR A 114 13.05 -2.24 5.01
N LEU A 115 12.89 -1.16 4.23
CA LEU A 115 13.95 -0.17 4.00
C LEU A 115 14.43 0.47 5.32
N GLN A 116 13.49 0.82 6.20
CA GLN A 116 13.83 1.37 7.52
C GLN A 116 14.60 0.36 8.37
N TYR A 117 14.16 -0.90 8.39
CA TYR A 117 14.87 -1.97 9.10
C TYR A 117 16.24 -2.22 8.50
N ARG A 118 16.42 -2.17 7.18
CA ARG A 118 17.75 -2.32 6.57
C ARG A 118 18.69 -1.21 6.98
N ARG A 119 18.21 0.03 7.05
CA ARG A 119 19.01 1.17 7.49
C ARG A 119 19.43 1.05 8.97
N HIS A 120 18.47 0.82 9.86
CA HIS A 120 18.76 0.68 11.30
C HIS A 120 19.53 -0.62 11.58
N GLY A 121 19.18 -1.70 10.89
CA GLY A 121 19.85 -2.99 10.99
C GLY A 121 21.29 -2.93 10.51
N ALA A 122 21.59 -2.18 9.45
CA ALA A 122 22.97 -1.95 9.01
C ALA A 122 23.77 -1.17 10.06
N GLU A 123 23.19 -0.16 10.71
CA GLU A 123 23.84 0.58 11.80
C GLU A 123 24.10 -0.33 13.02
N VAL A 124 23.14 -1.17 13.41
CA VAL A 124 23.28 -2.13 14.51
C VAL A 124 24.31 -3.20 14.16
N VAL A 125 24.24 -3.79 12.96
CA VAL A 125 25.21 -4.79 12.49
C VAL A 125 26.61 -4.21 12.46
N LYS A 126 26.77 -2.97 12.00
CA LYS A 126 28.06 -2.27 12.01
C LYS A 126 28.59 -2.10 13.44
N SER A 127 27.75 -1.61 14.37
CA SER A 127 28.12 -1.48 15.78
C SER A 127 28.54 -2.82 16.42
N LEU A 128 27.80 -3.90 16.11
CA LEU A 128 28.15 -5.25 16.57
C LEU A 128 29.44 -5.78 15.95
N GLN A 129 29.72 -5.44 14.69
CA GLN A 129 30.99 -5.77 14.03
C GLN A 129 32.15 -5.02 14.65
N ASP A 130 32.00 -3.72 14.91
CA ASP A 130 33.01 -2.90 15.58
C ASP A 130 33.33 -3.47 16.97
N GLN A 131 32.32 -3.88 17.74
CA GLN A 131 32.50 -4.56 19.04
C GLN A 131 33.20 -5.92 18.91
N LEU A 132 32.87 -6.69 17.87
CA LEU A 132 33.49 -7.99 17.62
C LEU A 132 34.98 -7.84 17.27
N ASP A 133 35.32 -6.83 16.49
CA ASP A 133 36.70 -6.53 16.10
C ASP A 133 37.52 -6.05 17.31
N GLU A 134 36.96 -5.18 18.17
CA GLU A 134 37.59 -4.78 19.43
C GLU A 134 37.85 -5.99 20.36
N LEU A 135 36.89 -6.91 20.47
CA LEU A 135 37.05 -8.13 21.28
C LEU A 135 38.13 -9.06 20.73
N ARG A 136 38.19 -9.22 19.41
CA ARG A 136 39.23 -10.01 18.73
C ARG A 136 40.61 -9.39 18.90
N GLU A 137 40.73 -8.08 18.82
CA GLU A 137 41.97 -7.36 19.12
C GLU A 137 42.42 -7.59 20.56
N GLN A 138 41.51 -7.47 21.54
CA GLN A 138 41.80 -7.76 22.95
C GLN A 138 42.26 -9.21 23.16
N GLN A 139 41.62 -10.18 22.49
CA GLN A 139 42.00 -11.58 22.56
C GLN A 139 43.38 -11.84 21.94
N SER A 140 43.71 -11.13 20.85
CA SER A 140 45.02 -11.25 20.19
C SER A 140 46.18 -10.74 21.05
N LEU A 141 45.92 -9.78 21.95
CA LEU A 141 46.90 -9.23 22.89
C LEU A 141 47.16 -10.17 24.08
N THR A 142 46.26 -11.11 24.34
CA THR A 142 46.43 -12.13 25.38
C THR A 142 47.07 -13.41 24.85
N MET A 143 48.14 -13.88 25.48
CA MET A 143 48.83 -15.14 25.11
C MET A 143 47.98 -16.41 25.29
N GLN A 144 46.85 -16.34 26.00
CA GLN A 144 45.91 -17.44 26.20
C GLN A 144 44.50 -17.00 25.83
N PRO A 145 43.74 -17.80 25.06
CA PRO A 145 42.36 -17.48 24.71
C PRO A 145 41.49 -17.41 25.97
N ASP A 146 40.85 -16.27 26.23
CA ASP A 146 39.86 -16.16 27.31
C ASP A 146 38.53 -16.81 26.86
N PRO A 147 38.07 -17.88 27.52
CA PRO A 147 36.82 -18.55 27.17
C PRO A 147 35.57 -17.66 27.33
N ARG A 148 35.63 -16.59 28.13
CA ARG A 148 34.53 -15.61 28.26
C ARG A 148 34.46 -14.67 27.05
N ILE A 149 35.61 -14.26 26.53
CA ILE A 149 35.67 -13.45 25.30
C ILE A 149 35.17 -14.29 24.13
N MET A 150 35.59 -15.55 24.04
CA MET A 150 35.17 -16.47 22.98
C MET A 150 33.66 -16.76 22.99
N SER A 151 33.02 -16.84 24.17
CA SER A 151 31.56 -16.99 24.25
C SER A 151 30.81 -15.71 23.85
N LEU A 152 31.36 -14.55 24.17
CA LEU A 152 30.82 -13.25 23.79
C LEU A 152 30.91 -13.02 22.26
N GLU A 153 32.04 -13.36 21.63
CA GLU A 153 32.21 -13.32 20.18
C GLU A 153 31.14 -14.16 19.47
N ASN A 154 30.96 -15.41 19.90
CA ASN A 154 29.92 -16.30 19.34
C ASN A 154 28.50 -15.74 19.53
N SER A 155 28.23 -15.08 20.67
CA SER A 155 26.94 -14.43 20.93
C SER A 155 26.70 -13.27 19.95
N ILE A 156 27.69 -12.41 19.77
CA ILE A 156 27.62 -11.27 18.84
C ILE A 156 27.46 -11.76 17.40
N GLU A 157 28.19 -12.79 16.98
CA GLU A 157 28.03 -13.39 15.66
C GLU A 157 26.61 -13.93 15.42
N ASN A 158 26.01 -14.58 16.42
CA ASN A 158 24.63 -15.04 16.34
C ASN A 158 23.64 -13.86 16.23
N MET A 159 23.84 -12.79 17.01
CA MET A 159 23.00 -11.58 16.90
C MET A 159 23.12 -10.93 15.52
N ILE A 160 24.31 -10.85 14.93
CA ILE A 160 24.51 -10.32 13.56
C ILE A 160 23.72 -11.18 12.56
N ARG A 161 23.83 -12.50 12.63
CA ARG A 161 23.06 -13.41 11.75
C ARG A 161 21.56 -13.25 11.92
N GLU A 162 21.07 -13.09 13.15
CA GLU A 162 19.65 -12.83 13.40
C GLU A 162 19.18 -11.50 12.82
N GLN A 163 19.96 -10.42 12.98
CA GLN A 163 19.62 -9.12 12.40
C GLN A 163 19.58 -9.18 10.87
N GLN A 164 20.51 -9.89 10.25
CA GLN A 164 20.54 -10.11 8.80
C GLN A 164 19.35 -10.96 8.33
N ALA A 165 18.99 -12.02 9.06
CA ALA A 165 17.84 -12.87 8.73
C ALA A 165 16.49 -12.12 8.84
N ARG A 166 16.38 -11.17 9.78
CA ARG A 166 15.17 -10.35 9.95
C ARG A 166 14.90 -9.42 8.76
N ALA A 167 15.93 -9.06 8.00
CA ALA A 167 15.79 -8.23 6.81
C ALA A 167 15.10 -8.93 5.63
N ASP A 168 14.92 -10.26 5.68
CA ASP A 168 14.36 -11.08 4.60
C ASP A 168 12.91 -11.59 4.88
N ILE A 169 12.34 -11.24 6.05
CA ILE A 169 11.04 -11.79 6.51
C ILE A 169 9.88 -11.43 5.57
N GLU A 170 9.90 -10.25 4.95
CA GLU A 170 8.78 -9.75 4.15
C GLU A 170 8.85 -10.15 2.66
N LYS A 171 9.87 -10.94 2.26
CA LYS A 171 10.11 -11.38 0.86
C LYS A 171 9.93 -10.22 -0.13
N ILE A 172 10.51 -9.06 0.20
CA ILE A 172 10.49 -7.89 -0.68
C ILE A 172 11.53 -8.08 -1.78
N SER A 173 11.13 -7.92 -3.05
CA SER A 173 12.07 -8.09 -4.15
C SER A 173 13.11 -6.95 -4.17
N PRO A 174 14.37 -7.19 -4.59
CA PRO A 174 15.35 -6.13 -4.75
C PRO A 174 14.86 -5.00 -5.67
N ALA A 175 14.12 -5.34 -6.72
CA ALA A 175 13.57 -4.39 -7.67
C ALA A 175 12.53 -3.45 -7.02
N GLU A 176 11.67 -3.96 -6.13
CA GLU A 176 10.73 -3.11 -5.37
C GLU A 176 11.48 -2.14 -4.45
N LEU A 177 12.59 -2.58 -3.85
CA LEU A 177 13.40 -1.73 -2.98
C LEU A 177 14.10 -0.62 -3.75
N GLU A 178 14.75 -0.95 -4.86
CA GLU A 178 15.40 0.04 -5.75
C GLU A 178 14.39 1.06 -6.29
N LEU A 179 13.16 0.63 -6.58
CA LEU A 179 12.09 1.52 -7.03
C LEU A 179 11.62 2.47 -5.91
N VAL A 180 11.44 1.96 -4.69
CA VAL A 180 10.83 2.70 -3.57
C VAL A 180 11.83 3.55 -2.80
N GLU A 181 13.10 3.14 -2.71
CA GLU A 181 14.17 3.82 -1.99
C GLU A 181 14.28 5.32 -2.30
N PRO A 182 14.41 5.76 -3.57
CA PRO A 182 14.51 7.20 -3.89
C PRO A 182 13.21 7.97 -3.60
N LEU A 183 12.06 7.28 -3.55
CA LEU A 183 10.74 7.88 -3.33
C LEU A 183 10.32 7.86 -1.86
N GLN A 184 11.18 7.36 -0.96
CA GLN A 184 10.86 7.18 0.45
C GLN A 184 10.27 8.44 1.13
N PRO A 185 10.82 9.66 0.94
CA PRO A 185 10.26 10.87 1.58
C PRO A 185 8.81 11.13 1.13
N VAL A 186 8.57 11.06 -0.18
CA VAL A 186 7.26 11.30 -0.78
C VAL A 186 6.26 10.23 -0.35
N LEU A 187 6.66 8.95 -0.40
CA LEU A 187 5.79 7.84 -0.02
C LEU A 187 5.42 7.87 1.46
N ARG A 188 6.34 8.31 2.34
CA ARG A 188 6.04 8.49 3.77
C ARG A 188 5.00 9.57 3.99
N GLU A 189 5.10 10.69 3.28
CA GLU A 189 4.12 11.79 3.37
C GLU A 189 2.75 11.37 2.80
N VAL A 190 2.74 10.71 1.65
CA VAL A 190 1.51 10.29 0.95
C VAL A 190 0.78 9.17 1.70
N LEU A 191 1.51 8.20 2.26
CA LEU A 191 0.92 7.08 3.01
C LEU A 191 0.64 7.41 4.48
N ASN A 192 1.34 8.40 5.05
CA ASN A 192 1.13 8.89 6.42
C ASN A 192 1.06 10.43 6.44
N PRO A 193 0.00 11.02 5.87
CA PRO A 193 -0.17 12.47 5.89
C PRO A 193 -0.27 12.93 7.35
N ALA A 194 0.57 13.90 7.71
CA ALA A 194 0.59 14.49 9.05
C ALA A 194 -0.80 15.04 9.38
N GLY A 195 -1.55 14.37 10.27
CA GLY A 195 -2.90 14.79 10.63
C GLY A 195 -3.91 13.68 10.97
N LYS A 196 -3.58 12.39 10.80
CA LYS A 196 -4.43 11.28 11.27
C LYS A 196 -3.64 10.33 12.17
N ARG A 197 -3.52 10.70 13.45
CA ARG A 197 -3.27 9.79 14.57
C ARG A 197 -4.40 9.96 15.57
#